data_AF-A0A2Z6P7D1-F1
#
_entry.id   AF-A0A2Z6P7D1-F1
#
_cell.length_a   1.000
_cell.length_b   1.000
_cell.length_c   1.000
_cell.angle_alpha   90.00
_cell.angle_beta   90.00
_cell.angle_gamma   90.00
#
_symmetry.space_group_name_H-M   'P 1'
#
loop_
_entity.id
_entity.type
_entity.pdbx_description
1 polymer ?
#
loop_
_entity_poly.entity_id
_entity_poly.type
_entity_poly.pdbx_seq_one_letter_code
_entity_poly.pdbx_strand_id
1 'polypeptide(L)'
;MAAGDSETPLLLETVDGVVDFKGRPVLRSTSGGWKAVAFIVCVEVAERFAYYGINSNLINYLTGPLGQSTVTAAENVNIWSGTASLLPLLGAFLADSFLGRYRTIIIASLIYILVGNSFSKHFVCLFL
;
A
#
# COMPACT_ATOMS: atom_id res chain seq x y z
N MET A 1 16.41 43.51 7.66
CA MET A 1 16.99 42.67 6.59
C MET A 1 18.08 41.80 7.20
N ALA A 2 17.70 40.65 7.78
CA ALA A 2 18.60 39.54 8.13
C ALA A 2 17.74 38.36 8.62
N ALA A 3 17.39 37.47 7.70
CA ALA A 3 16.82 36.16 8.00
C ALA A 3 17.55 35.18 7.09
N GLY A 4 18.30 34.21 7.63
CA GLY A 4 18.80 33.13 6.76
C GLY A 4 20.02 32.29 7.14
N ASP A 5 20.58 32.30 8.35
CA ASP A 5 21.83 31.55 8.63
C ASP A 5 21.70 30.30 9.53
N SER A 6 20.47 29.86 9.87
CA SER A 6 20.25 28.66 10.71
C SER A 6 19.65 27.44 9.99
N GLU A 7 19.21 27.58 8.73
CA GLU A 7 18.49 26.53 7.98
C GLU A 7 19.41 25.57 7.18
N THR A 8 20.68 25.94 6.98
CA THR A 8 21.63 25.22 6.13
C THR A 8 22.27 23.94 6.71
N PRO A 9 22.40 23.72 8.05
CA PRO A 9 23.01 22.49 8.57
C PRO A 9 22.15 21.23 8.41
N LEU A 10 20.81 21.37 8.50
CA LEU A 10 19.89 20.22 8.54
C LEU A 10 19.53 19.66 7.16
N LEU A 11 19.73 20.44 6.09
CA LEU A 11 19.38 20.03 4.73
C LEU A 11 20.43 19.12 4.07
N LEU A 12 21.69 19.22 4.51
CA LEU A 12 22.79 18.35 4.08
C LEU A 12 23.00 17.14 5.00
N GLU A 13 22.25 17.05 6.09
CA GLU A 13 22.28 15.91 7.00
C GLU A 13 21.72 14.66 6.29
N THR A 14 22.55 13.63 6.20
CA THR A 14 22.15 12.30 5.75
C THR A 14 21.34 11.63 6.85
N VAL A 15 20.21 11.02 6.50
CA VAL A 15 19.44 10.24 7.47
C VAL A 15 20.18 8.94 7.75
N ASP A 16 20.77 8.82 8.94
CA ASP A 16 21.52 7.63 9.33
C ASP A 16 20.64 6.37 9.25
N GLY A 17 21.16 5.34 8.60
CA GLY A 17 20.49 4.05 8.42
C GLY A 17 19.46 3.98 7.28
N VAL A 18 19.21 5.07 6.55
CA VAL A 18 18.25 5.08 5.42
C VAL A 18 19.00 5.23 4.09
N VAL A 19 18.85 4.22 3.23
CA VAL A 19 19.43 4.20 1.87
C VAL A 19 18.34 4.30 0.82
N ASP A 20 18.66 5.03 -0.26
CA ASP A 20 17.82 5.18 -1.44
C ASP A 20 17.66 3.80 -2.14
N PHE A 21 16.72 3.69 -3.08
CA PHE A 21 16.55 2.45 -3.87
C PHE A 21 17.80 2.08 -4.71
N LYS A 22 18.76 3.00 -4.83
CA LYS A 22 20.09 2.82 -5.45
C LYS A 22 21.22 2.54 -4.43
N GLY A 23 20.92 2.37 -3.14
CA GLY A 23 21.90 2.09 -2.09
C GLY A 23 22.73 3.30 -1.64
N ARG A 24 22.35 4.52 -2.00
CA ARG A 24 23.04 5.76 -1.59
C ARG A 24 22.43 6.31 -0.31
N PRO A 25 23.21 6.95 0.59
CA PRO A 25 22.65 7.58 1.78
C PRO A 25 21.66 8.68 1.38
N VAL A 26 20.51 8.70 2.07
CA VAL A 26 19.40 9.59 1.76
C VAL A 26 19.63 10.97 2.40
N LEU A 27 19.78 12.01 1.58
CA LEU A 27 19.82 13.40 2.05
C LEU A 27 18.41 13.93 2.32
N ARG A 28 18.22 14.60 3.45
CA ARG A 28 16.94 15.23 3.81
C ARG A 28 16.46 16.31 2.84
N SER A 29 17.38 17.02 2.17
CA SER A 29 17.03 18.01 1.14
C SER A 29 16.45 17.41 -0.14
N THR A 30 16.82 16.18 -0.49
CA THR A 30 16.46 15.54 -1.77
C THR A 30 15.42 14.43 -1.64
N SER A 31 15.19 13.92 -0.42
CA SER A 31 14.28 12.81 -0.16
C SER A 31 12.96 13.30 0.42
N GLY A 32 11.84 12.78 -0.09
CA GLY A 32 10.51 13.08 0.45
C GLY A 32 10.19 14.57 0.46
N GLY A 33 10.01 15.19 -0.72
CA GLY A 33 9.68 16.61 -0.85
C GLY A 33 8.20 16.89 -1.03
N TRP A 34 7.86 18.18 -1.17
CA TRP A 34 6.50 18.67 -1.42
C TRP A 34 5.77 18.00 -2.59
N LYS A 35 6.49 17.56 -3.63
CA LYS A 35 5.91 16.81 -4.75
C LYS A 35 5.40 15.43 -4.34
N ALA A 36 6.13 14.72 -3.47
CA ALA A 36 5.71 13.42 -2.97
C ALA A 36 4.50 13.57 -2.03
N VAL A 37 4.54 14.58 -1.15
CA VAL A 37 3.41 14.91 -0.28
C VAL A 37 2.17 15.27 -1.10
N ALA A 38 2.30 16.14 -2.08
CA ALA A 38 1.20 16.52 -2.96
C ALA A 38 0.63 15.31 -3.72
N PHE A 39 1.49 14.41 -4.20
CA PHE A 39 1.05 13.17 -4.84
C PHE A 39 0.23 12.28 -3.90
N ILE A 40 0.72 12.03 -2.68
CA ILE A 40 0.02 11.24 -1.67
C ILE A 40 -1.34 11.87 -1.33
N VAL A 41 -1.37 13.19 -1.10
CA VAL A 41 -2.62 13.91 -0.79
C VAL A 41 -3.61 13.83 -1.95
N CYS A 42 -3.17 14.01 -3.19
CA CYS A 42 -4.04 13.88 -4.36
C CYS A 42 -4.65 12.48 -4.47
N VAL A 43 -3.86 11.44 -4.20
CA VAL A 43 -4.34 10.04 -4.20
C VAL A 43 -5.38 9.82 -3.11
N GLU A 44 -5.10 10.25 -1.87
CA GLU A 44 -6.04 10.14 -0.74
C GLU A 44 -7.36 10.87 -1.03
N VAL A 45 -7.29 12.08 -1.57
CA VAL A 45 -8.49 12.86 -1.91
C VAL A 45 -9.30 12.18 -3.03
N ALA A 46 -8.63 11.65 -4.05
CA ALA A 46 -9.30 10.92 -5.12
C ALA A 46 -9.98 9.64 -4.61
N GLU A 47 -9.30 8.89 -3.72
CA GLU A 47 -9.85 7.69 -3.10
C GLU A 47 -11.07 8.03 -2.24
N ARG A 48 -10.98 9.04 -1.36
CA ARG A 48 -12.08 9.56 -0.55
C ARG A 48 -13.27 9.97 -1.41
N PHE A 49 -13.02 10.72 -2.49
CA PHE A 49 -14.06 11.16 -3.41
C PHE A 49 -14.79 9.98 -4.07
N ALA A 50 -14.04 9.00 -4.57
CA ALA A 50 -14.61 7.80 -5.17
C ALA A 50 -15.43 6.98 -4.15
N TYR A 51 -14.89 6.79 -2.94
CA TYR A 51 -15.56 6.05 -1.87
C TYR A 51 -16.91 6.68 -1.50
N TYR A 52 -16.94 7.98 -1.20
CA TYR A 52 -18.19 8.65 -0.84
C TYR A 52 -19.17 8.76 -2.02
N GLY A 53 -18.66 8.94 -3.24
CA GLY A 53 -19.48 8.96 -4.45
C GLY A 53 -20.22 7.64 -4.67
N ILE A 54 -19.53 6.51 -4.51
CA ILE A 54 -20.15 5.18 -4.60
C ILE A 54 -21.08 4.95 -3.40
N ASN A 55 -20.60 5.17 -2.17
CA ASN A 55 -21.35 4.85 -0.96
C ASN A 55 -22.69 5.61 -0.85
N SER A 56 -22.72 6.88 -1.28
CA SER A 56 -23.94 7.70 -1.26
C SER A 56 -25.01 7.24 -2.27
N ASN A 57 -24.59 6.68 -3.41
CA ASN A 57 -25.50 6.24 -4.47
C ASN A 57 -25.85 4.75 -4.38
N LEU A 58 -25.05 3.96 -3.67
CA LEU A 58 -25.16 2.50 -3.63
C LEU A 58 -26.53 2.01 -3.12
N ILE A 59 -27.06 2.61 -2.04
CA ILE A 59 -28.36 2.20 -1.49
C ILE A 59 -29.51 2.45 -2.49
N ASN A 60 -29.47 3.57 -3.21
CA ASN A 60 -30.48 3.92 -4.22
C ASN A 60 -30.39 2.98 -5.43
N TYR A 61 -29.17 2.62 -5.83
CA TYR A 61 -28.93 1.65 -6.89
C TYR A 61 -29.45 0.25 -6.54
N LEU A 62 -29.20 -0.20 -5.31
CA LEU A 62 -29.63 -1.52 -4.85
C LEU A 62 -31.15 -1.62 -4.66
N THR A 63 -31.80 -0.57 -4.17
CA THR A 63 -33.25 -0.55 -3.92
C THR A 63 -34.07 -0.22 -5.18
N GLY A 64 -33.55 0.61 -6.09
CA GLY A 64 -34.24 0.99 -7.31
C GLY A 64 -33.98 -0.02 -8.46
N PRO A 65 -32.94 0.19 -9.29
CA PRO A 65 -32.64 -0.67 -10.44
C PRO A 65 -32.47 -2.15 -10.12
N LEU A 66 -31.85 -2.49 -8.97
CA LEU A 66 -31.61 -3.88 -8.58
C LEU A 66 -32.82 -4.52 -7.87
N GLY A 67 -33.80 -3.71 -7.42
CA GLY A 67 -35.03 -4.16 -6.78
C GLY A 67 -34.85 -4.92 -5.46
N GLN A 68 -33.73 -4.74 -4.75
CA GLN A 68 -33.54 -5.38 -3.44
C GLN A 68 -34.44 -4.75 -2.38
N SER A 69 -34.85 -5.55 -1.40
CA SER A 69 -35.54 -5.04 -0.21
C SER A 69 -34.63 -4.07 0.55
N THR A 70 -35.20 -3.06 1.21
CA THR A 70 -34.42 -2.07 1.98
C THR A 70 -33.53 -2.73 3.03
N VAL A 71 -33.97 -3.85 3.61
CA VAL A 71 -33.20 -4.62 4.60
C VAL A 71 -31.96 -5.25 3.96
N THR A 72 -32.14 -5.95 2.83
CA THR A 72 -31.03 -6.58 2.09
C THR A 72 -30.08 -5.55 1.50
N ALA A 73 -30.60 -4.43 1.00
CA ALA A 73 -29.79 -3.36 0.45
C ALA A 73 -28.93 -2.70 1.54
N ALA A 74 -29.46 -2.49 2.74
CA ALA A 74 -28.70 -1.97 3.87
C ALA A 74 -27.60 -2.94 4.33
N GLU A 75 -27.86 -4.25 4.33
CA GLU A 75 -26.85 -5.27 4.60
C GLU A 75 -25.69 -5.20 3.59
N ASN A 76 -26.00 -5.12 2.30
CA ASN A 76 -24.99 -5.01 1.24
C ASN A 76 -24.16 -3.73 1.33
N VAL A 77 -24.77 -2.60 1.70
CA VAL A 77 -24.05 -1.34 1.97
C VAL A 77 -23.11 -1.48 3.17
N ASN A 78 -23.53 -2.18 4.23
CA ASN A 78 -22.66 -2.47 5.38
C ASN A 78 -21.49 -3.38 4.99
N ILE A 79 -21.72 -4.40 4.16
CA ILE A 79 -20.66 -5.28 3.64
C ILE A 79 -19.67 -4.50 2.77
N TRP A 80 -20.17 -3.58 1.93
CA TRP A 80 -19.32 -2.68 1.13
C TRP A 80 -18.40 -1.84 2.03
N SER A 81 -18.97 -1.16 3.02
CA SER A 81 -18.21 -0.33 3.98
C SER A 81 -17.19 -1.15 4.79
N GLY A 82 -17.60 -2.34 5.25
CA GLY A 82 -16.73 -3.27 5.95
C GLY A 82 -15.56 -3.73 5.09
N THR A 83 -15.82 -4.11 3.84
CA THR A 83 -14.79 -4.55 2.89
C THR A 83 -13.83 -3.42 2.54
N ALA A 84 -14.34 -2.21 2.29
CA ALA A 84 -13.54 -1.03 2.03
C ALA A 84 -12.62 -0.66 3.22
N SER A 85 -13.03 -0.95 4.46
CA SER A 85 -12.21 -0.73 5.66
C SER A 85 -11.16 -1.82 5.87
N LEU A 86 -11.43 -3.06 5.43
CA LEU A 86 -10.50 -4.18 5.52
C LEU A 86 -9.43 -4.17 4.42
N LEU A 87 -9.75 -3.61 3.25
CA LEU A 87 -8.84 -3.58 2.10
C LEU A 87 -7.50 -2.86 2.38
N PRO A 88 -7.46 -1.69 3.06
CA PRO A 88 -6.20 -1.06 3.47
C PRO A 88 -5.39 -1.90 4.46
N LEU A 89 -6.05 -2.62 5.38
CA LEU A 89 -5.36 -3.51 6.32
C LEU A 89 -4.68 -4.67 5.58
N LEU A 90 -5.38 -5.27 4.62
CA LEU A 90 -4.82 -6.30 3.77
C LEU A 90 -3.70 -5.73 2.87
N GLY A 91 -3.91 -4.54 2.30
CA GLY A 91 -2.92 -3.85 1.48
C GLY A 91 -1.63 -3.52 2.25
N ALA A 92 -1.74 -3.05 3.48
CA ALA A 92 -0.61 -2.80 4.37
C ALA A 92 0.13 -4.10 4.72
N PHE A 93 -0.60 -5.15 5.10
CA PHE A 93 -0.01 -6.46 5.37
C PHE A 93 0.74 -7.02 4.16
N LEU A 94 0.19 -6.88 2.96
CA LEU A 94 0.85 -7.25 1.72
C LEU A 94 2.08 -6.36 1.46
N ALA A 95 1.98 -5.04 1.62
CA ALA A 95 3.11 -4.13 1.43
C ALA A 95 4.29 -4.48 2.38
N ASP A 96 4.01 -4.71 3.65
CA ASP A 96 5.01 -5.06 4.68
C ASP A 96 5.61 -6.45 4.45
N SER A 97 4.79 -7.42 4.03
CA SER A 97 5.27 -8.78 3.73
C SER A 97 6.10 -8.83 2.44
N PHE A 98 5.84 -7.95 1.47
CA PHE A 98 6.43 -8.02 0.13
C PHE A 98 7.74 -7.23 -0.03
N LEU A 99 8.05 -6.26 0.83
CA LEU A 99 9.26 -5.44 0.68
C LEU A 99 10.58 -6.19 0.98
N GLY A 100 10.52 -7.36 1.61
CA GLY A 100 11.71 -8.21 1.87
C GLY A 100 11.52 -9.72 1.74
N ARG A 101 10.32 -10.27 1.99
CA ARG A 101 10.09 -11.73 2.05
C ARG A 101 9.55 -12.31 0.74
N TYR A 102 8.78 -11.54 -0.04
CA TYR A 102 8.23 -11.98 -1.34
C TYR A 102 9.30 -12.30 -2.39
N ARG A 103 10.38 -11.52 -2.47
CA ARG A 103 11.50 -11.78 -3.39
C ARG A 103 12.13 -13.15 -3.15
N THR A 104 12.33 -13.53 -1.89
CA THR A 104 12.91 -14.82 -1.51
C THR A 104 11.96 -15.98 -1.85
N ILE A 105 10.66 -15.82 -1.58
CA ILE A 105 9.65 -16.84 -1.91
C ILE A 105 9.57 -17.04 -3.42
N ILE A 106 9.49 -15.96 -4.22
CA ILE A 106 9.42 -16.08 -5.68
C ILE A 106 10.71 -16.69 -6.26
N ILE A 107 11.89 -16.28 -5.80
CA ILE A 107 13.15 -16.88 -6.24
C ILE A 107 13.20 -18.36 -5.86
N ALA A 108 12.83 -18.72 -4.63
CA ALA A 108 12.76 -20.12 -4.19
C ALA A 108 11.73 -20.93 -4.99
N SER A 109 10.55 -20.36 -5.30
CA SER A 109 9.52 -21.00 -6.13
C SER A 109 9.97 -21.17 -7.58
N LEU A 110 10.65 -20.19 -8.17
CA LEU A 110 11.20 -20.29 -9.53
C LEU A 110 12.31 -21.32 -9.60
N ILE A 111 13.23 -21.33 -8.61
CA ILE A 111 14.26 -22.37 -8.48
C ILE A 111 13.60 -23.74 -8.30
N TYR A 112 12.56 -23.85 -7.46
CA TYR A 112 11.82 -25.09 -7.28
C TYR A 112 11.18 -25.58 -8.59
N ILE A 113 10.59 -24.72 -9.42
CA ILE A 113 10.00 -25.14 -10.70
C ILE A 113 11.10 -25.52 -11.71
N LEU A 114 12.20 -24.77 -11.76
CA LEU A 114 13.31 -25.01 -12.69
C LEU A 114 14.16 -26.24 -12.33
N VAL A 115 14.35 -26.51 -11.03
CA VAL A 115 15.18 -27.62 -10.49
C VAL A 115 14.29 -28.81 -10.05
N GLY A 116 12.98 -28.61 -9.98
CA GLY A 116 11.96 -29.54 -9.47
C GLY A 116 11.70 -30.80 -10.27
N ASN A 117 12.50 -31.08 -11.30
CA ASN A 117 12.53 -32.44 -11.85
C ASN A 117 13.27 -33.43 -10.93
N SER A 118 13.91 -33.02 -9.80
CA SER A 118 14.64 -33.98 -8.94
C SER A 118 14.65 -33.78 -7.42
N PHE A 119 14.12 -32.71 -6.81
CA PHE A 119 14.43 -32.42 -5.39
C PHE A 119 13.20 -32.06 -4.51
N SER A 120 12.20 -32.95 -4.48
CA SER A 120 10.86 -32.61 -3.97
C SER A 120 10.65 -32.65 -2.44
N LYS A 121 11.60 -33.05 -1.58
CA LYS A 121 11.21 -33.46 -0.20
C LYS A 121 11.85 -32.74 1.00
N HIS A 122 12.90 -31.93 0.85
CA HIS A 122 13.57 -31.32 2.01
C HIS A 122 13.40 -29.79 2.15
N PHE A 123 13.01 -29.07 1.09
CA PHE A 123 13.02 -27.61 1.11
C PHE A 123 11.73 -26.98 1.69
N VAL A 124 10.59 -27.67 1.57
CA VAL A 124 9.29 -27.18 2.05
C VAL A 124 9.23 -27.09 3.58
N CYS A 125 9.98 -27.92 4.31
CA CYS A 125 10.03 -27.87 5.79
C CYS A 125 10.96 -26.79 6.35
N LEU A 126 11.77 -26.10 5.53
CA LEU A 126 12.71 -25.07 6.04
C LEU A 126 12.12 -23.64 6.02
N PHE A 127 10.90 -23.47 5.48
CA PHE A 127 10.28 -22.16 5.25
C PHE A 127 8.86 -22.00 5.83
N LEU A 128 8.37 -22.98 6.60
CA LEU A 128 7.22 -22.89 7.51
C LEU A 128 7.74 -23.02 8.94
#